data_AF-A0A7J2NQ52-F1
#
_entry.id   AF-A0A7J2NQ52-F1
#
_cell.length_a   1.000
_cell.length_b   1.000
_cell.length_c   1.000
_cell.angle_alpha   90.00
_cell.angle_beta   90.00
_cell.angle_gamma   90.00
#
_symmetry.space_group_name_H-M   'P 1'
#
loop_
_entity.id
_entity.type
_entity.pdbx_description
1 polymer ?
#
loop_
_entity_poly.entity_id
_entity_poly.type
_entity_poly.pdbx_seq_one_letter_code
_entity_poly.pdbx_strand_id
1 'polypeptide(L)' 'MPVKGYDSVNLPSGLYAKVKMLVKTRTDLGYRSVTEFVAEAVRKRIEEIERITSLKSQLEDNFSSSN' A
#
# COMPACT_ATOMS: atom_id res chain seq x y z
N MET A 1 14.91 12.10 -13.76
CA MET A 1 13.65 11.55 -14.31
C MET A 1 13.53 10.10 -13.84
N PRO A 2 12.33 9.63 -13.45
CA PRO A 2 12.14 8.23 -13.08
C PRO A 2 12.35 7.30 -14.29
N VAL A 3 12.62 6.02 -14.02
CA VAL A 3 12.77 4.99 -15.06
C VAL A 3 11.45 4.85 -15.83
N LYS A 4 11.50 4.55 -17.14
CA LYS A 4 10.31 4.33 -17.97
C LYS A 4 9.36 3.34 -17.29
N GLY A 5 8.10 3.75 -17.10
CA GLY A 5 7.08 2.94 -16.41
C GLY A 5 6.98 3.15 -14.89
N TYR A 6 7.69 4.14 -14.34
CA TYR A 6 7.60 4.52 -12.93
C TYR A 6 7.24 6.00 -12.77
N ASP A 7 6.29 6.27 -11.89
CA ASP A 7 5.99 7.60 -11.40
C ASP A 7 6.72 7.88 -10.08
N SER A 8 6.95 9.16 -9.78
CA SER A 8 7.62 9.60 -8.55
C SER A 8 6.65 10.27 -7.59
N VAL A 9 6.78 9.95 -6.30
CA VAL A 9 6.05 10.60 -5.20
C VAL A 9 7.01 11.12 -4.15
N ASN A 10 6.61 12.19 -3.45
CA ASN A 10 7.38 12.73 -2.34
C ASN A 10 7.04 11.97 -1.05
N LEU A 11 8.08 11.53 -0.33
CA LEU A 11 7.96 10.96 1.02
C LEU A 11 8.67 11.85 2.03
N PRO A 12 8.11 12.06 3.23
CA PRO A 12 8.83 12.71 4.33
C PRO A 12 10.17 12.01 4.59
N SER A 13 11.24 12.79 4.76
CA SER A 13 12.61 12.27 4.91
C SER A 13 12.74 11.26 6.06
N GLY A 14 12.11 11.55 7.20
CA GLY A 14 12.08 10.64 8.35
C GLY A 14 11.33 9.33 8.06
N LEU A 15 10.27 9.36 7.25
CA LEU A 15 9.55 8.15 6.85
C LEU A 15 10.41 7.30 5.91
N TYR A 16 11.04 7.93 4.92
CA TYR A 16 11.96 7.24 4.02
C TYR A 16 13.13 6.60 4.77
N ALA A 17 13.71 7.29 5.75
CA ALA A 17 14.78 6.77 6.58
C ALA A 17 14.36 5.51 7.36
N LYS A 18 13.13 5.49 7.91
CA LYS A 18 12.57 4.31 8.58
C LYS A 18 12.41 3.13 7.63
N VAL A 19 11.89 3.36 6.42
CA VAL A 19 11.76 2.30 5.40
C VAL A 19 13.13 1.75 5.02
N LYS A 20 14.11 2.64 4.78
CA LYS A 20 15.49 2.24 4.46
C LYS A 20 16.11 1.39 5.58
N MET A 21 15.92 1.78 6.83
CA MET A 21 16.35 1.01 8.01
C MET A 21 15.68 -0.36 8.07
N LEU A 22 14.36 -0.42 7.86
CA LEU A 22 13.58 -1.66 7.87
C LEU A 22 14.08 -2.64 6.81
N VAL A 23 14.18 -2.20 5.55
CA VAL A 23 14.65 -3.06 4.44
C VAL A 23 16.08 -3.56 4.69
N LYS A 24 16.93 -2.75 5.33
CA LYS A 24 18.32 -3.14 5.65
C LYS A 24 18.40 -4.15 6.80
N THR A 25 17.55 -4.01 7.82
CA THR A 25 17.67 -4.74 9.10
C THR A 25 16.80 -5.97 9.19
N ARG A 26 15.72 -6.04 8.40
CA ARG A 26 14.75 -7.14 8.40
C ARG A 26 14.81 -7.94 7.12
N THR A 27 15.93 -8.64 6.93
CA THR A 27 16.16 -9.51 5.77
C THR A 27 15.17 -10.67 5.71
N ASP A 28 14.59 -11.04 6.85
CA ASP A 28 13.52 -12.03 6.99
C ASP A 28 12.23 -11.65 6.25
N LEU A 29 12.03 -10.37 5.92
CA LEU A 29 10.87 -9.91 5.16
C LEU A 29 11.02 -10.07 3.64
N GLY A 30 12.21 -10.44 3.15
CA GLY A 30 12.44 -10.75 1.74
C GLY A 30 12.55 -9.54 0.79
N TYR A 31 12.45 -8.31 1.29
CA TYR A 31 12.61 -7.10 0.47
C TYR A 31 14.06 -6.88 0.05
N ARG A 32 14.29 -6.69 -1.26
CA ARG A 32 15.62 -6.41 -1.84
C ARG A 32 15.86 -4.92 -2.01
N SER A 33 14.81 -4.09 -1.98
CA SER A 33 14.93 -2.65 -2.15
C SER A 33 13.80 -1.87 -1.46
N VAL A 34 14.05 -0.57 -1.22
CA VAL A 34 13.02 0.37 -0.76
C VAL A 34 11.87 0.46 -1.77
N THR A 35 12.17 0.42 -3.07
CA THR A 35 11.15 0.46 -4.13
C THR A 35 10.20 -0.73 -4.05
N GLU A 36 10.73 -1.95 -3.86
CA GLU A 36 9.93 -3.17 -3.72
C GLU A 36 9.00 -3.09 -2.49
N PHE A 37 9.55 -2.67 -1.35
CA PHE A 37 8.76 -2.44 -0.13
C PHE A 37 7.63 -1.43 -0.34
N VAL A 38 7.95 -0.25 -0.90
CA VAL A 38 6.96 0.82 -1.09
C VAL A 38 5.89 0.39 -2.10
N ALA A 39 6.29 -0.25 -3.20
CA ALA A 39 5.33 -0.74 -4.21
C ALA A 39 4.36 -1.77 -3.62
N GLU A 40 4.84 -2.71 -2.81
CA GLU A 40 3.98 -3.69 -2.14
C GLU A 40 3.07 -3.03 -1.10
N ALA A 41 3.60 -2.12 -0.28
CA ALA A 41 2.82 -1.42 0.73
C ALA A 41 1.67 -0.61 0.11
N VAL A 42 1.94 0.09 -1.01
CA VAL A 42 0.91 0.82 -1.76
C VAL A 42 -0.13 -0.14 -2.32
N ARG A 43 0.29 -1.25 -2.95
CA ARG A 43 -0.65 -2.26 -3.49
C ARG A 43 -1.56 -2.83 -2.41
N LYS A 44 -1.00 -3.29 -1.29
CA LYS A 44 -1.75 -3.84 -0.16
C LYS A 44 -2.77 -2.85 0.38
N ARG A 45 -2.41 -1.56 0.45
CA ARG A 45 -3.32 -0.52 0.92
C ARG A 45 -4.48 -0.27 -0.04
N ILE A 46 -4.23 -0.31 -1.36
CA ILE A 46 -5.28 -0.20 -2.37
C ILE A 46 -6.24 -1.39 -2.25
N GLU A 47 -5.72 -2.63 -2.22
CA GLU A 47 -6.54 -3.85 -2.07
C GLU A 47 -7.40 -3.82 -0.79
N GLU A 48 -6.86 -3.31 0.31
CA GLU A 48 -7.59 -3.13 1.56
C GLU A 48 -8.75 -2.14 1.41
N ILE A 49 -8.50 -0.98 0.81
CA ILE A 49 -9.53 0.06 0.59
C ILE A 49 -10.62 -0.46 -0.34
N GLU A 50 -10.27 -1.17 -1.42
CA GLU A 50 -11.22 -1.78 -2.35
C GLU A 50 -12.09 -2.81 -1.65
N ARG A 51 -11.50 -3.68 -0.82
CA ARG A 51 -12.24 -4.66 -0.02
C ARG A 51 -13.21 -3.99 0.95
N ILE A 52 -12.77 -2.95 1.66
CA ILE A 52 -13.64 -2.21 2.59
C ILE A 52 -14.79 -1.53 1.84
N THR A 53 -14.51 -0.94 0.69
CA THR A 53 -15.53 -0.29 -0.15
C THR A 53 -16.57 -1.29 -0.63
N SER A 54 -16.13 -2.46 -1.11
CA SER A 54 -17.01 -3.53 -1.57
C SER A 54 -17.87 -4.11 -0.44
N LEU A 55 -17.31 -4.27 0.77
CA LEU A 55 -18.08 -4.72 1.94
C LEU A 55 -19.12 -3.70 2.36
N LYS A 56 -18.77 -2.40 2.31
CA LYS A 56 -19.69 -1.32 2.64
C LYS A 56 -20.89 -1.28 1.69
N SER A 57 -20.67 -1.43 0.38
CA SER A 57 -21.77 -1.45 -0.59
C SER A 57 -22.70 -2.65 -0.38
N GLN A 58 -22.16 -3.84 -0.12
CA GLN A 58 -22.97 -5.04 0.17
C GLN A 58 -23.84 -4.88 1.42
N LEU A 59 -23.32 -4.21 2.47
CA LEU A 59 -24.10 -3.91 3.65
C LEU A 59 -25.25 -2.95 3.34
N GLU A 60 -24.98 -1.86 2.61
CA GLU A 60 -26.00 -0.87 2.23
C GLU A 60 -27.12 -1.47 1.36
N ASP A 61 -26.78 -2.37 0.43
CA ASP A 61 -27.76 -3.08 -0.41
C ASP A 61 -28.67 -4.01 0.40
N ASN A 62 -28.12 -4.71 1.39
CA ASN A 62 -28.87 -5.62 2.26
C ASN A 62 -29.85 -4.88 3.20
N PHE A 63 -29.46 -3.71 3.71
CA PHE A 63 -30.36 -2.87 4.53
C PHE A 63 -31.47 -2.23 3.70
N SER A 64 -31.20 -1.89 2.42
CA SER A 64 -32.20 -1.30 1.52
C SER A 64 -33.22 -2.32 1.01
N SER A 65 -32.86 -3.61 0.97
CA SER A 65 -33.75 -4.70 0.53
C SER A 65 -34.65 -5.26 1.64
N SER A 66 -34.47 -4.80 2.88
CA SER A 66 -35.16 -5.32 4.08
C SER A 66 -36.22 -4.36 4.66
N ASN A 67 -36.45 -3.20 4.02
CA ASN A 67 -37.50 -2.22 4.32
C ASN A 67 -38.44 -2.08 3.10
#